data_AF-A0A9R1RG73-F1
#
_entry.id   AF-A0A9R1RG73-F1
#
_cell.length_a   1.000
_cell.length_b   1.000
_cell.length_c   1.000
_cell.angle_alpha   90.00
_cell.angle_beta   90.00
_cell.angle_gamma   90.00
#
_symmetry.space_group_name_H-M   'P 1'
#
loop_
_entity.id
_entity.type
_entity.pdbx_description
1 polymer ?
#
loop_
_entity_poly.entity_id
_entity_poly.type
_entity_poly.pdbx_seq_one_letter_code
_entity_poly.pdbx_strand_id
1 'polypeptide(L)'
;MCSSPNPFELLFLPAGSPRLLRRSLDYKYLIVIDDIWDAKLWTIINYAFSKGNNEGSRLITTTRIVDVSKLCCSSTNDSVYQMEPLSDDDSKRLFHKRIYSQENGCPCEFEEVSRDILKKCGGVPLAIITIASVLASDQKVNSHDEWHVLLESIGCGLTEDPSVEEMLRILSFSYYDLPCHLKTCLLYLSMFPEDRKIMKDKLIWMWIAESFIQCETTQSSLFEVGETYFNELVNRSLLQPVYDDLGIVHACRVHDSVLDLICHLSREENFANILNGSMSSEGIVRRLSLQKIIKEEHETASLESVSMLQVRSIATFEPAIDLMPRFSSFVVLRVLNLSGCWFDKDNLGELRSLVHLRYLGLSNTGLGELPEGVGNLQFLQVLDVSRNPDIEELPSSVTKLRRLMCLLYKKRCNRFPDGIGNLAAMEELSSIHGDSLSIVKELGNMRRMRKFEIEFRHLSLELEEALVKSLGEMSNVQSVTIGIDSRSKMMDLLGEKWVPPRGLRQLKSHGQGVLKFSRLPAWIRKNPSQMSQLSRLNIGVKEVQQVDLGLLGRLPALHTLVLQSLRHGPLLVKADGFRCVTIFSFWSNSPGQVVFQPGALPKVETVVLRQRW
;
A
#
# COMPACT_ATOMS: atom_id res chain seq x y z
N MET A 1 -35.19 -18.92 5.97
CA MET A 1 -35.29 -18.75 4.51
C MET A 1 -33.88 -18.77 3.97
N CYS A 2 -33.55 -19.82 3.22
CA CYS A 2 -32.23 -20.02 2.62
C CYS A 2 -31.95 -18.90 1.61
N SER A 3 -30.94 -18.08 1.88
CA SER A 3 -30.37 -17.16 0.91
C SER A 3 -29.59 -17.98 -0.13
N SER A 4 -29.96 -17.82 -1.39
CA SER A 4 -29.24 -18.31 -2.56
C SER A 4 -27.77 -17.84 -2.53
N PRO A 5 -26.79 -18.69 -2.91
CA PRO A 5 -25.42 -18.26 -3.09
C PRO A 5 -25.32 -17.41 -4.36
N ASN A 6 -24.62 -16.29 -4.24
CA ASN A 6 -24.36 -15.34 -5.32
C ASN A 6 -23.47 -16.02 -6.40
N PRO A 7 -23.85 -16.06 -7.69
CA PRO A 7 -23.20 -16.94 -8.69
C PRO A 7 -21.95 -16.35 -9.37
N PHE A 8 -21.39 -15.24 -8.88
CA PHE A 8 -20.21 -14.62 -9.46
C PHE A 8 -19.10 -14.49 -8.42
N GLU A 9 -18.22 -15.48 -8.37
CA GLU A 9 -16.94 -15.42 -7.63
C GLU A 9 -15.80 -15.22 -8.63
N LEU A 10 -15.17 -14.04 -8.59
CA LEU A 10 -13.91 -13.78 -9.28
C LEU A 10 -12.78 -14.40 -8.45
N LEU A 11 -12.32 -15.58 -8.85
CA LEU A 11 -11.22 -16.29 -8.20
C LEU A 11 -9.89 -15.93 -8.89
N PHE A 12 -9.04 -15.16 -8.20
CA PHE A 12 -7.62 -15.05 -8.54
C PHE A 12 -6.90 -16.23 -7.89
N LEU A 13 -6.44 -17.20 -8.68
CA LEU A 13 -5.73 -18.37 -8.17
C LEU A 13 -4.26 -18.35 -8.62
N PRO A 14 -3.29 -18.39 -7.70
CA PRO A 14 -1.91 -18.71 -8.07
C PRO A 14 -1.82 -20.14 -8.60
N ALA A 15 -0.94 -20.38 -9.57
CA ALA A 15 -0.72 -21.68 -10.16
C ALA A 15 -0.35 -22.72 -9.07
N GLY A 16 -1.24 -23.69 -8.82
CA GLY A 16 -0.92 -24.78 -7.86
C GLY A 16 -2.09 -25.43 -7.09
N SER A 17 -3.35 -25.03 -7.28
CA SER A 17 -4.48 -25.56 -6.47
C SER A 17 -5.59 -26.28 -7.26
N PRO A 18 -5.36 -27.46 -7.89
CA PRO A 18 -6.35 -28.11 -8.76
C PRO A 18 -7.63 -28.59 -8.04
N ARG A 19 -7.58 -28.80 -6.72
CA ARG A 19 -8.68 -29.42 -5.95
C ARG A 19 -9.80 -28.45 -5.56
N LEU A 20 -9.53 -27.16 -5.42
CA LEU A 20 -10.54 -26.13 -5.14
C LEU A 20 -11.34 -25.75 -6.39
N LEU A 21 -10.70 -25.76 -7.56
CA LEU A 21 -11.33 -25.51 -8.86
C LEU A 21 -12.48 -26.48 -9.18
N ARG A 22 -12.34 -27.77 -8.85
CA ARG A 22 -13.34 -28.79 -9.27
C ARG A 22 -14.75 -28.60 -8.72
N ARG A 23 -14.95 -27.90 -7.59
CA ARG A 23 -16.30 -27.66 -7.02
C ARG A 23 -16.99 -26.41 -7.60
N SER A 24 -16.23 -25.46 -8.14
CA SER A 24 -16.77 -24.21 -8.69
C SER A 24 -17.03 -24.30 -10.21
N LEU A 25 -16.51 -25.32 -10.88
CA LEU A 25 -16.68 -25.54 -12.33
C LEU A 25 -18.03 -26.15 -12.73
N ASP A 26 -18.89 -26.51 -11.77
CA ASP A 26 -20.26 -26.99 -12.05
C ASP A 26 -21.24 -25.85 -12.41
N TYR A 27 -20.85 -24.59 -12.17
CA TYR A 27 -21.63 -23.39 -12.49
C TYR A 27 -20.98 -22.59 -13.62
N LYS A 28 -21.74 -21.71 -14.29
CA LYS A 28 -21.19 -20.79 -15.29
C LYS A 28 -20.06 -19.93 -14.70
N TYR A 29 -18.89 -19.95 -15.33
CA TYR A 29 -17.71 -19.20 -14.88
C TYR A 29 -17.09 -18.33 -15.98
N LEU A 30 -16.43 -17.27 -15.55
CA LEU A 30 -15.48 -16.49 -16.34
C LEU A 30 -14.16 -16.48 -15.56
N ILE A 31 -13.12 -17.07 -16.14
CA ILE A 31 -11.79 -17.14 -15.51
C ILE A 31 -10.81 -16.41 -16.40
N VAL A 32 -9.97 -15.57 -15.80
CA VAL A 32 -8.86 -14.89 -16.47
C VAL A 32 -7.57 -15.44 -15.89
N ILE A 33 -6.74 -16.06 -16.73
CA ILE A 33 -5.40 -16.51 -16.37
C ILE A 33 -4.43 -15.57 -17.05
N ASP A 34 -3.84 -14.71 -16.24
CA ASP A 34 -2.93 -13.68 -16.71
C ASP A 34 -1.50 -14.23 -16.84
N ASP A 35 -0.80 -13.78 -17.87
CA ASP A 35 0.63 -13.94 -18.13
C ASP A 35 1.15 -15.39 -18.08
N ILE A 36 0.77 -16.19 -19.07
CA ILE A 36 1.24 -17.58 -19.22
C ILE A 36 2.54 -17.63 -20.04
N TRP A 37 3.62 -18.15 -19.44
CA TRP A 37 4.94 -18.25 -20.09
C TRP A 37 5.30 -19.66 -20.56
N ASP A 38 4.74 -20.71 -19.95
CA ASP A 38 5.13 -22.10 -20.20
C ASP A 38 3.97 -22.94 -20.76
N ALA A 39 4.21 -23.50 -21.95
CA ALA A 39 3.33 -24.45 -22.63
C ALA A 39 3.01 -25.71 -21.79
N LYS A 40 3.99 -26.21 -21.03
CA LYS A 40 3.81 -27.39 -20.17
C LYS A 40 2.89 -27.07 -19.01
N LEU A 41 3.10 -25.91 -18.37
CA LEU A 41 2.24 -25.42 -17.30
C LEU A 41 0.79 -25.28 -17.78
N TRP A 42 0.58 -24.70 -18.97
CA TRP A 42 -0.75 -24.61 -19.57
C TRP A 42 -1.40 -25.98 -19.75
N THR A 43 -0.66 -26.98 -20.22
CA THR A 43 -1.20 -28.35 -20.41
C THR A 43 -1.76 -28.92 -19.10
N ILE A 44 -1.06 -28.68 -17.97
CA ILE A 44 -1.51 -29.10 -16.63
C ILE A 44 -2.76 -28.33 -16.22
N ILE A 45 -2.78 -27.02 -16.41
CA ILE A 45 -3.90 -26.14 -16.07
C ILE A 45 -5.14 -26.53 -16.88
N ASN A 46 -5.00 -26.74 -18.19
CA ASN A 46 -6.08 -27.09 -19.10
C ASN A 46 -6.77 -28.42 -18.71
N TYR A 47 -6.04 -29.34 -18.07
CA TYR A 47 -6.63 -30.57 -17.56
C TYR A 47 -7.77 -30.31 -16.55
N ALA A 48 -7.70 -29.23 -15.78
CA ALA A 48 -8.77 -28.84 -14.85
C ALA A 48 -10.06 -28.40 -15.57
N PHE A 49 -9.95 -27.91 -16.80
CA PHE A 49 -11.06 -27.38 -17.60
C PHE A 49 -11.54 -28.35 -18.70
N SER A 50 -10.85 -29.49 -18.88
CA SER A 50 -11.14 -30.50 -19.89
C SER A 50 -12.56 -31.11 -19.83
N LYS A 51 -13.22 -31.04 -18.68
CA LYS A 51 -14.66 -31.33 -18.54
C LYS A 51 -15.42 -30.01 -18.55
N GLY A 52 -15.68 -29.48 -19.75
CA GLY A 52 -16.49 -28.27 -19.91
C GLY A 52 -17.86 -28.43 -19.25
N ASN A 53 -18.38 -27.34 -18.68
CA ASN A 53 -19.80 -27.26 -18.36
C ASN A 53 -20.53 -26.69 -19.58
N ASN A 54 -21.73 -27.19 -19.88
CA ASN A 54 -22.51 -26.70 -21.03
C ASN A 54 -23.22 -25.37 -20.75
N GLU A 55 -22.69 -24.58 -19.80
CA GLU A 55 -23.33 -23.37 -19.24
C GLU A 55 -22.82 -22.06 -19.89
N GLY A 56 -22.04 -22.18 -20.98
CA GLY A 56 -21.47 -21.01 -21.68
C GLY A 56 -20.38 -20.30 -20.90
N SER A 57 -19.57 -21.05 -20.16
CA SER A 57 -18.41 -20.55 -19.44
C SER A 57 -17.29 -20.10 -20.39
N ARG A 58 -16.44 -19.17 -19.93
CA ARG A 58 -15.35 -18.61 -20.73
C ARG A 58 -14.04 -18.59 -19.96
N LEU A 59 -12.97 -18.84 -20.68
CA LEU A 59 -11.61 -18.65 -20.21
C LEU A 59 -10.94 -17.58 -21.06
N ILE A 60 -10.29 -16.63 -20.41
CA ILE A 60 -9.43 -15.63 -21.04
C ILE A 60 -8.01 -15.94 -20.57
N THR A 61 -7.08 -16.11 -21.51
CA THR A 61 -5.66 -16.27 -21.20
C THR A 61 -4.90 -15.13 -21.84
N THR A 62 -3.87 -14.62 -21.16
CA THR A 62 -2.96 -13.62 -21.74
C THR A 62 -1.54 -14.22 -21.76
N THR A 63 -0.77 -13.89 -22.79
CA THR A 63 0.62 -14.34 -22.93
C THR A 63 1.37 -13.41 -23.88
N ARG A 64 2.68 -13.29 -23.66
CA ARG A 64 3.61 -12.60 -24.57
C ARG A 64 4.10 -13.52 -25.70
N ILE A 65 3.82 -14.83 -25.61
CA ILE A 65 4.38 -15.86 -26.50
C ILE A 65 3.30 -16.38 -27.43
N VAL A 66 3.43 -16.06 -28.73
CA VAL A 66 2.47 -16.45 -29.77
C VAL A 66 2.26 -17.97 -29.84
N ASP A 67 3.30 -18.76 -29.60
CA ASP A 67 3.18 -20.22 -29.64
C ASP A 67 2.41 -20.77 -28.42
N VAL A 68 2.52 -20.12 -27.26
CA VAL A 68 1.69 -20.46 -26.09
C VAL A 68 0.23 -20.10 -26.35
N SER A 69 -0.07 -18.96 -27.00
CA SER A 69 -1.46 -18.58 -27.29
C SER A 69 -2.14 -19.57 -28.26
N LYS A 70 -1.40 -20.09 -29.24
CA LYS A 70 -1.89 -21.17 -30.13
C LYS A 70 -2.20 -22.45 -29.37
N LEU A 71 -1.40 -22.80 -28.36
CA LEU A 71 -1.65 -23.96 -27.50
C LEU A 71 -2.85 -23.76 -26.56
N CYS A 72 -3.09 -22.52 -26.12
CA CYS A 72 -4.27 -22.15 -25.35
C CYS A 72 -5.57 -22.29 -26.15
N CYS A 73 -5.52 -22.08 -27.46
CA CYS A 73 -6.66 -22.18 -28.36
C CYS A 73 -6.66 -23.51 -29.13
N SER A 74 -7.17 -24.57 -28.49
CA SER A 74 -7.17 -25.94 -29.04
C SER A 74 -8.49 -26.38 -29.65
N SER A 75 -9.57 -25.62 -29.44
CA SER A 75 -10.91 -25.90 -29.93
C SER A 75 -11.34 -24.96 -31.05
N THR A 76 -12.33 -25.36 -31.85
CA THR A 76 -12.83 -24.57 -32.98
C THR A 76 -13.55 -23.28 -32.59
N ASN A 77 -13.91 -23.13 -31.31
CA ASN A 77 -14.59 -21.95 -30.78
C ASN A 77 -13.63 -20.99 -30.04
N ASP A 78 -12.35 -21.32 -29.99
CA ASP A 78 -11.33 -20.49 -29.35
C ASP A 78 -10.86 -19.41 -30.33
N SER A 79 -10.54 -18.22 -29.80
CA SER A 79 -10.04 -17.10 -30.58
C SER A 79 -8.81 -16.50 -29.95
N VAL A 80 -7.72 -16.40 -30.71
CA VAL A 80 -6.56 -15.61 -30.33
C VAL A 80 -6.84 -14.15 -30.73
N TYR A 81 -6.83 -13.26 -29.75
CA TYR A 81 -6.87 -11.82 -29.99
C TYR A 81 -5.47 -11.25 -29.84
N GLN A 82 -4.89 -10.78 -30.94
CA GLN A 82 -3.60 -10.10 -30.91
C GLN A 82 -3.82 -8.63 -30.52
N MET A 83 -3.23 -8.21 -29.40
CA MET A 83 -3.30 -6.82 -28.94
C MET A 83 -2.57 -5.91 -29.93
N GLU A 84 -3.30 -4.96 -30.52
CA GLU A 84 -2.72 -3.95 -31.42
C GLU A 84 -2.14 -2.77 -30.63
N PRO A 85 -1.11 -2.08 -31.15
CA PRO A 85 -0.67 -0.79 -30.63
C PRO A 85 -1.79 0.24 -30.62
N LEU A 86 -1.68 1.26 -29.78
CA LEU A 86 -2.62 2.38 -29.79
C LEU A 86 -2.56 3.12 -31.12
N SER A 87 -3.72 3.59 -31.57
CA SER A 87 -3.81 4.52 -32.70
C SER A 87 -3.03 5.81 -32.42
N ASP A 88 -2.64 6.54 -33.45
CA ASP A 88 -1.97 7.84 -33.30
C ASP A 88 -2.80 8.81 -32.44
N ASP A 89 -4.12 8.81 -32.62
CA ASP A 89 -5.03 9.70 -31.89
C ASP A 89 -5.14 9.30 -30.41
N ASP A 90 -5.22 7.99 -30.12
CA ASP A 90 -5.23 7.49 -28.75
C ASP A 90 -3.89 7.72 -28.05
N SER A 91 -2.79 7.54 -28.78
CA SER A 91 -1.42 7.79 -28.30
C SER A 91 -1.23 9.25 -27.94
N LYS A 92 -1.63 10.18 -28.81
CA LYS A 92 -1.64 11.63 -28.54
C LYS A 92 -2.51 11.96 -27.33
N ARG A 93 -3.72 11.39 -27.26
CA ARG A 93 -4.64 11.62 -26.16
C ARG A 93 -4.05 11.16 -24.82
N LEU A 94 -3.42 10.00 -24.78
CA LEU A 94 -2.75 9.47 -23.59
C LEU A 94 -1.57 10.37 -23.16
N PHE A 95 -0.73 10.74 -24.12
CA PHE A 95 0.46 11.57 -23.91
C PHE A 95 0.10 12.97 -23.38
N HIS A 96 -0.83 13.66 -24.05
CA HIS A 96 -1.25 15.00 -23.66
C HIS A 96 -2.01 15.02 -22.33
N LYS A 97 -2.87 14.02 -22.08
CA LYS A 97 -3.58 13.91 -20.80
C LYS A 97 -2.62 13.80 -19.61
N ARG A 98 -1.43 13.25 -19.84
CA ARG A 98 -0.42 13.10 -18.80
C ARG A 98 0.38 14.38 -18.56
N ILE A 99 0.75 15.09 -19.63
CA ILE A 99 1.58 16.30 -19.57
C ILE A 99 0.74 17.52 -19.14
N TYR A 100 -0.45 17.68 -19.72
CA TYR A 100 -1.29 18.86 -19.54
C TYR A 100 -2.43 18.56 -18.57
N SER A 101 -2.50 19.34 -17.48
CA SER A 101 -3.53 19.20 -16.44
C SER A 101 -4.89 19.82 -16.83
N GLN A 102 -4.99 20.49 -17.98
CA GLN A 102 -6.21 21.10 -18.52
C GLN A 102 -6.42 20.69 -19.97
N GLU A 103 -7.67 20.73 -20.45
CA GLU A 103 -8.05 20.44 -21.85
C GLU A 103 -7.51 21.44 -22.89
N ASN A 104 -6.73 22.44 -22.47
CA ASN A 104 -5.96 23.28 -23.36
C ASN A 104 -4.83 22.42 -23.91
N GLY A 105 -5.00 21.89 -25.13
CA GLY A 105 -4.08 20.94 -25.75
C GLY A 105 -2.61 21.40 -25.87
N CYS A 106 -1.80 20.59 -26.56
CA CYS A 106 -0.37 20.86 -26.75
C CYS A 106 -0.13 22.24 -27.40
N PRO A 107 0.79 23.08 -26.86
CA PRO A 107 1.19 24.30 -27.56
C PRO A 107 1.76 23.97 -28.94
N CYS A 108 1.46 24.79 -29.96
CA CYS A 108 1.82 24.52 -31.35
C CYS A 108 3.33 24.27 -31.57
N GLU A 109 4.18 24.89 -30.76
CA GLU A 109 5.64 24.73 -30.82
C GLU A 109 6.13 23.31 -30.46
N PHE A 110 5.34 22.52 -29.73
CA PHE A 110 5.69 21.16 -29.32
C PHE A 110 4.96 20.07 -30.14
N GLU A 111 4.05 20.42 -31.05
CA GLU A 111 3.26 19.45 -31.81
C GLU A 111 4.13 18.53 -32.69
N GLU A 112 5.14 19.10 -33.35
CA GLU A 112 6.06 18.35 -34.21
C GLU A 112 6.91 17.37 -33.40
N VAL A 113 7.57 17.86 -32.35
CA VAL A 113 8.41 17.03 -31.49
C VAL A 113 7.60 15.97 -30.76
N SER A 114 6.40 16.31 -30.29
CA SER A 114 5.46 15.34 -29.68
C SER A 114 5.11 14.21 -30.65
N ARG A 115 4.83 14.53 -31.92
CA ARG A 115 4.51 13.53 -32.94
C ARG A 115 5.69 12.60 -33.21
N ASP A 116 6.90 13.12 -33.25
CA ASP A 116 8.09 12.30 -33.52
C ASP A 116 8.50 11.45 -32.32
N ILE A 117 8.32 11.95 -31.09
CA ILE A 117 8.45 11.15 -29.86
C ILE A 117 7.42 10.01 -29.86
N LEU A 118 6.16 10.30 -30.19
CA LEU A 118 5.10 9.30 -30.23
C LEU A 118 5.35 8.22 -31.28
N LYS A 119 5.89 8.59 -32.44
CA LYS A 119 6.35 7.61 -33.44
C LYS A 119 7.39 6.67 -32.84
N LYS A 120 8.42 7.19 -32.15
CA LYS A 120 9.43 6.34 -31.50
C LYS A 120 8.85 5.45 -30.39
N CYS A 121 7.74 5.83 -29.77
CA CYS A 121 7.04 4.99 -28.78
C CYS A 121 6.21 3.86 -29.40
N GLY A 122 5.99 3.86 -30.73
CA GLY A 122 5.35 2.77 -31.47
C GLY A 122 3.94 2.38 -31.00
N GLY A 123 3.19 3.34 -30.44
CA GLY A 123 1.84 3.08 -29.92
C GLY A 123 1.80 2.22 -28.64
N VAL A 124 2.94 1.96 -27.99
CA VAL A 124 3.01 1.16 -26.76
C VAL A 124 2.63 2.04 -25.56
N PRO A 125 1.53 1.75 -24.83
CA PRO A 125 1.02 2.62 -23.77
C PRO A 125 2.03 2.90 -22.66
N LEU A 126 2.84 1.90 -22.28
CA LEU A 126 3.84 2.04 -21.23
C LEU A 126 4.99 2.97 -21.65
N ALA A 127 5.47 2.86 -22.89
CA ALA A 127 6.49 3.76 -23.42
C ALA A 127 5.98 5.21 -23.45
N ILE A 128 4.76 5.40 -23.96
CA ILE A 128 4.10 6.71 -24.06
C ILE A 128 3.95 7.35 -22.67
N ILE A 129 3.37 6.63 -21.70
CA ILE A 129 3.11 7.20 -20.38
C ILE A 129 4.42 7.47 -19.62
N THR A 130 5.46 6.67 -19.84
CA THR A 130 6.77 6.83 -19.20
C THR A 130 7.44 8.12 -19.68
N ILE A 131 7.56 8.32 -21.00
CA ILE A 131 8.14 9.54 -21.57
C ILE A 131 7.28 10.78 -21.22
N ALA A 132 5.96 10.66 -21.32
CA ALA A 132 5.06 11.75 -20.91
C ALA A 132 5.22 12.13 -19.43
N SER A 133 5.52 11.16 -18.56
CA SER A 133 5.70 11.42 -17.14
C SER A 133 7.03 12.11 -16.81
N VAL A 134 8.09 11.86 -17.58
CA VAL A 134 9.35 12.62 -17.51
C VAL A 134 9.09 14.07 -17.84
N LEU A 135 8.47 14.33 -18.99
CA LEU A 135 8.15 15.67 -19.47
C LEU A 135 7.18 16.43 -18.54
N ALA A 136 6.27 15.72 -17.87
CA ALA A 136 5.34 16.33 -16.92
C ALA A 136 6.01 16.75 -15.59
N SER A 137 7.14 16.12 -15.22
CA SER A 137 7.79 16.32 -13.93
C SER A 137 8.66 17.57 -13.87
N ASP A 138 9.11 18.10 -15.01
CA ASP A 138 10.05 19.22 -15.09
C ASP A 138 9.39 20.55 -15.50
N GLN A 139 8.38 20.99 -14.72
CA GLN A 139 7.64 22.24 -14.99
C GLN A 139 8.49 23.53 -14.93
N LYS A 140 9.82 23.46 -14.74
CA LYS A 140 10.64 24.66 -14.53
C LYS A 140 11.40 25.16 -15.76
N VAL A 141 11.62 24.39 -16.82
CA VAL A 141 12.21 24.94 -18.06
C VAL A 141 11.74 24.12 -19.28
N ASN A 142 10.53 24.37 -19.79
CA ASN A 142 10.08 23.86 -21.10
C ASN A 142 10.85 24.56 -22.24
N SER A 143 12.15 24.35 -22.36
CA SER A 143 12.87 24.75 -23.56
C SER A 143 12.58 23.74 -24.66
N HIS A 144 12.28 24.23 -25.86
CA HIS A 144 12.14 23.41 -27.06
C HIS A 144 13.37 22.48 -27.26
N ASP A 145 14.55 22.93 -26.84
CA ASP A 145 15.82 22.20 -26.94
C ASP A 145 15.83 20.90 -26.10
N GLU A 146 15.26 20.87 -24.90
CA GLU A 146 15.23 19.66 -24.05
C GLU A 146 14.34 18.56 -24.64
N TRP A 147 13.23 18.92 -25.30
CA TRP A 147 12.38 17.97 -26.01
C TRP A 147 13.09 17.35 -27.21
N HIS A 148 13.90 18.13 -27.93
CA HIS A 148 14.73 17.63 -29.03
C HIS A 148 15.86 16.73 -28.53
N VAL A 149 16.54 17.10 -27.44
CA VAL A 149 17.56 16.25 -26.81
C VAL A 149 16.97 14.90 -26.38
N LEU A 150 15.76 14.91 -25.80
CA LEU A 150 15.06 13.68 -25.45
C LEU A 150 14.72 12.86 -26.69
N LEU A 151 14.19 13.48 -27.74
CA LEU A 151 13.88 12.82 -29.01
C LEU A 151 15.12 12.16 -29.63
N GLU A 152 16.27 12.85 -29.67
CA GLU A 152 17.53 12.30 -30.17
C GLU A 152 18.00 11.11 -29.34
N SER A 153 17.84 11.18 -28.02
CA SER A 153 18.32 10.17 -27.09
C SER A 153 17.56 8.83 -27.19
N ILE A 154 16.25 8.88 -27.51
CA ILE A 154 15.37 7.70 -27.59
C ILE A 154 15.88 6.64 -28.57
N GLY A 155 16.70 6.98 -29.58
CA GLY A 155 17.25 6.00 -30.52
C GLY A 155 16.35 5.74 -31.74
N CYS A 156 16.29 4.50 -32.22
CA CYS A 156 15.46 4.09 -33.37
C CYS A 156 13.98 3.90 -32.98
N GLY A 157 13.70 3.69 -31.68
CA GLY A 157 12.35 3.52 -31.16
C GLY A 157 11.70 2.18 -31.51
N LEU A 158 10.53 1.94 -30.92
CA LEU A 158 9.81 0.66 -30.97
C LEU A 158 9.16 0.36 -32.32
N THR A 159 9.11 1.33 -33.24
CA THR A 159 8.59 1.14 -34.60
C THR A 159 9.55 0.43 -35.53
N GLU A 160 10.86 0.59 -35.31
CA GLU A 160 11.90 0.03 -36.17
C GLU A 160 12.45 -1.29 -35.60
N ASP A 161 12.66 -1.35 -34.28
CA ASP A 161 13.01 -2.57 -33.56
C ASP A 161 12.18 -2.70 -32.26
N PRO A 162 11.08 -3.49 -32.26
CA PRO A 162 10.25 -3.71 -31.07
C PRO A 162 10.90 -4.72 -30.10
N SER A 163 12.20 -4.56 -29.83
CA SER A 163 12.95 -5.42 -28.93
C SER A 163 12.79 -5.01 -27.46
N VAL A 164 13.03 -5.98 -26.56
CA VAL A 164 13.06 -5.72 -25.11
C VAL A 164 14.16 -4.72 -24.76
N GLU A 165 15.27 -4.72 -25.50
CA GLU A 165 16.40 -3.80 -25.30
C GLU A 165 16.00 -2.36 -25.58
N GLU A 166 15.31 -2.09 -26.69
CA GLU A 166 14.84 -0.74 -27.01
C GLU A 166 13.74 -0.27 -26.04
N MET A 167 12.88 -1.18 -25.57
CA MET A 167 11.92 -0.87 -24.51
C MET A 167 12.62 -0.51 -23.20
N LEU A 168 13.64 -1.27 -22.77
CA LEU A 168 14.43 -0.97 -21.58
C LEU A 168 15.17 0.36 -21.72
N ARG A 169 15.67 0.68 -22.92
CA ARG A 169 16.28 1.97 -23.23
C ARG A 169 15.29 3.12 -23.04
N ILE A 170 14.07 3.01 -23.58
CA ILE A 170 13.02 4.02 -23.38
C ILE A 170 12.67 4.19 -21.90
N LEU A 171 12.52 3.08 -21.17
CA LEU A 171 12.22 3.13 -19.73
C LEU A 171 13.38 3.75 -18.92
N SER A 172 14.63 3.54 -19.36
CA SER A 172 15.82 4.03 -18.66
C SER A 172 15.87 5.55 -18.54
N PHE A 173 15.25 6.30 -19.46
CA PHE A 173 15.15 7.76 -19.35
C PHE A 173 14.44 8.20 -18.07
N SER A 174 13.36 7.49 -17.71
CA SER A 174 12.66 7.77 -16.45
C SER A 174 13.48 7.43 -15.23
N TYR A 175 14.47 6.54 -15.33
CA TYR A 175 15.43 6.30 -14.25
C TYR A 175 16.49 7.39 -14.19
N TYR A 176 17.13 7.72 -15.31
CA TYR A 176 18.25 8.66 -15.33
C TYR A 176 17.85 10.10 -14.99
N ASP A 177 16.61 10.49 -15.28
CA ASP A 177 16.03 11.77 -14.88
C ASP A 177 15.76 11.88 -13.37
N LEU A 178 15.72 10.76 -12.63
CA LEU A 178 15.45 10.81 -11.19
C LEU A 178 16.59 11.46 -10.39
N PRO A 179 16.24 12.24 -9.36
CA PRO A 179 17.16 12.57 -8.28
C PRO A 179 17.79 11.32 -7.65
N CYS A 180 19.04 11.43 -7.18
CA CYS A 180 19.81 10.30 -6.65
C CYS A 180 19.13 9.55 -5.49
N HIS A 181 18.38 10.27 -4.64
CA HIS A 181 17.64 9.66 -3.54
C HIS A 181 16.45 8.81 -4.03
N LEU A 182 15.78 9.21 -5.11
CA LEU A 182 14.70 8.42 -5.72
C LEU A 182 15.24 7.23 -6.50
N LYS A 183 16.37 7.38 -7.22
CA LYS A 183 17.07 6.25 -7.86
C LYS A 183 17.35 5.13 -6.86
N THR A 184 17.88 5.48 -5.69
CA THR A 184 18.16 4.53 -4.61
C THR A 184 16.89 3.84 -4.09
N CYS A 185 15.80 4.60 -3.91
CA CYS A 185 14.51 4.05 -3.46
C CYS A 185 13.88 3.13 -4.50
N LEU A 186 14.02 3.46 -5.79
CA LEU A 186 13.53 2.67 -6.90
C LEU A 186 14.34 1.38 -7.09
N LEU A 187 15.67 1.43 -7.07
CA LEU A 187 16.53 0.24 -7.13
C LEU A 187 16.24 -0.73 -5.98
N TYR A 188 15.87 -0.23 -4.79
CA TYR A 188 15.48 -1.08 -3.67
C TYR A 188 14.29 -2.00 -3.97
N LEU A 189 13.44 -1.65 -4.94
CA LEU A 189 12.31 -2.47 -5.33
C LEU A 189 12.70 -3.73 -6.12
N SER A 190 13.94 -3.83 -6.63
CA SER A 190 14.46 -5.06 -7.24
C SER A 190 14.53 -6.23 -6.24
N MET A 191 14.49 -5.94 -4.94
CA MET A 191 14.47 -6.93 -3.88
C MET A 191 13.11 -7.66 -3.74
N PHE A 192 12.06 -7.22 -4.44
CA PHE A 192 10.74 -7.85 -4.38
C PHE A 192 10.50 -8.71 -5.62
N PRO A 193 9.80 -9.86 -5.50
CA PRO A 193 9.45 -10.67 -6.65
C PRO A 193 8.39 -9.98 -7.52
N GLU A 194 8.29 -10.45 -8.76
CA GLU A 194 7.26 -10.07 -9.74
C GLU A 194 5.84 -10.12 -9.16
N ASP A 195 4.96 -9.25 -9.66
CA ASP A 195 3.54 -9.08 -9.27
C ASP A 195 3.24 -8.81 -7.78
N ARG A 196 4.27 -8.71 -6.94
CA ARG A 196 4.08 -8.60 -5.51
C ARG A 196 3.42 -7.27 -5.16
N LYS A 197 2.30 -7.35 -4.46
CA LYS A 197 1.69 -6.19 -3.79
C LYS A 197 2.60 -5.74 -2.64
N ILE A 198 3.16 -4.54 -2.75
CA ILE A 198 4.06 -3.94 -1.75
C ILE A 198 3.27 -2.89 -0.97
N MET A 199 3.18 -3.05 0.36
CA MET A 199 2.46 -2.10 1.21
C MET A 199 3.25 -0.79 1.32
N LYS A 200 2.59 0.35 1.04
CA LYS A 200 3.23 1.68 1.01
C LYS A 200 3.98 1.99 2.31
N ASP A 201 3.27 1.89 3.44
CA ASP A 201 3.83 2.26 4.74
C ASP A 201 5.04 1.37 5.09
N LYS A 202 4.98 0.07 4.78
CA LYS A 202 6.11 -0.85 5.01
C LYS A 202 7.33 -0.50 4.16
N LEU A 203 7.12 -0.16 2.88
CA LEU A 203 8.19 0.25 1.97
C LEU A 203 8.91 1.50 2.47
N ILE A 204 8.15 2.52 2.88
CA ILE A 204 8.71 3.74 3.45
C ILE A 204 9.51 3.44 4.72
N TRP A 205 9.00 2.60 5.62
CA TRP A 205 9.72 2.19 6.82
C TRP A 205 11.02 1.44 6.51
N MET A 206 11.05 0.61 5.45
CA MET A 206 12.27 -0.04 5.00
C MET A 206 13.28 0.97 4.43
N TRP A 207 12.85 1.95 3.63
CA TRP A 207 13.73 3.03 3.15
C TRP A 207 14.31 3.87 4.29
N ILE A 208 13.54 4.11 5.36
CA ILE A 208 14.02 4.80 6.56
C ILE A 208 15.09 3.96 7.28
N ALA A 209 14.85 2.66 7.45
CA ALA A 209 15.79 1.76 8.11
C ALA A 209 17.13 1.62 7.35
N GLU A 210 17.05 1.61 6.02
CA GLU A 210 18.21 1.69 5.11
C GLU A 210 18.95 3.04 5.19
N SER A 211 18.28 4.10 5.66
CA SER A 211 18.71 5.50 5.64
C SER A 211 18.78 6.12 4.25
N PHE A 212 17.84 5.75 3.36
CA PHE A 212 17.67 6.42 2.07
C PHE A 212 16.93 7.75 2.19
N ILE A 213 16.10 7.90 3.22
CA ILE A 213 15.36 9.12 3.47
C ILE A 213 16.25 10.09 4.27
N GLN A 214 16.53 11.25 3.67
CA GLN A 214 17.27 12.34 4.30
C GLN A 214 16.31 13.47 4.63
N CYS A 215 16.40 14.01 5.85
CA CYS A 215 15.58 15.15 6.25
C CYS A 215 16.45 16.40 6.38
N GLU A 216 16.24 17.37 5.50
CA GLU A 216 16.99 18.62 5.47
C GLU A 216 16.53 19.61 6.56
N THR A 217 15.32 19.44 7.09
CA THR A 217 14.73 20.34 8.09
C THR A 217 14.30 19.58 9.34
N THR A 218 14.47 20.18 10.51
CA THR A 218 14.13 19.55 11.80
C THR A 218 12.61 19.43 12.06
N GLN A 219 11.76 19.90 11.13
CA GLN A 219 10.30 20.00 11.32
C GLN A 219 9.51 18.87 10.63
N SER A 220 10.09 18.18 9.64
CA SER A 220 9.40 17.14 8.88
C SER A 220 9.70 15.74 9.42
N SER A 221 8.67 14.90 9.54
CA SER A 221 8.89 13.49 9.90
C SER A 221 9.58 12.74 8.75
N LEU A 222 10.45 11.77 9.07
CA LEU A 222 11.09 10.93 8.05
C LEU A 222 10.06 10.19 7.20
N PHE A 223 8.94 9.80 7.80
CA PHE A 223 7.88 9.14 7.07
C PHE A 223 7.22 10.06 6.03
N GLU A 224 6.94 11.33 6.37
CA GLU A 224 6.33 12.26 5.41
C GLU A 224 7.24 12.54 4.21
N VAL A 225 8.56 12.66 4.45
CA VAL A 225 9.53 12.74 3.35
C VAL A 225 9.50 11.46 2.52
N GLY A 226 9.50 10.28 3.14
CA GLY A 226 9.35 9.02 2.42
C GLY A 226 8.03 8.89 1.64
N GLU A 227 6.92 9.45 2.17
CA GLU A 227 5.64 9.53 1.47
C GLU A 227 5.72 10.43 0.24
N THR A 228 6.45 11.54 0.30
CA THR A 228 6.70 12.39 -0.88
C THR A 228 7.51 11.66 -1.95
N TYR A 229 8.55 10.93 -1.57
CA TYR A 229 9.36 10.13 -2.50
C TYR A 229 8.53 9.04 -3.18
N PHE A 230 7.71 8.33 -2.40
CA PHE A 230 6.78 7.34 -2.92
C PHE A 230 5.79 7.95 -3.92
N ASN A 231 5.18 9.09 -3.56
CA ASN A 231 4.21 9.77 -4.42
C ASN A 231 4.87 10.29 -5.70
N GLU A 232 6.13 10.73 -5.66
CA GLU A 232 6.85 11.14 -6.87
C GLU A 232 7.10 9.96 -7.81
N LEU A 233 7.50 8.80 -7.30
CA LEU A 233 7.68 7.59 -8.12
C LEU A 233 6.36 7.11 -8.76
N VAL A 234 5.24 7.21 -8.02
CA VAL A 234 3.88 6.97 -8.58
C VAL A 234 3.54 8.04 -9.63
N ASN A 235 3.82 9.31 -9.35
CA ASN A 235 3.59 10.42 -10.27
C ASN A 235 4.50 10.38 -11.50
N ARG A 236 5.57 9.61 -11.49
CA ARG A 236 6.40 9.31 -12.66
C ARG A 236 6.01 8.02 -13.38
N SER A 237 4.92 7.38 -12.94
CA SER A 237 4.38 6.12 -13.48
C SER A 237 5.33 4.92 -13.38
N LEU A 238 6.39 5.02 -12.57
CA LEU A 238 7.34 3.93 -12.30
C LEU A 238 6.77 2.92 -11.30
N LEU A 239 5.81 3.35 -10.48
CA LEU A 239 5.04 2.51 -9.58
C LEU A 239 3.55 2.54 -9.94
N GLN A 240 2.93 1.37 -9.97
CA GLN A 240 1.49 1.23 -10.13
C GLN A 240 0.81 1.34 -8.78
N PRO A 241 -0.03 2.36 -8.52
CA PRO A 241 -0.72 2.51 -7.25
C PRO A 241 -1.82 1.45 -7.09
N VAL A 242 -1.94 0.92 -5.88
CA VAL A 242 -3.04 0.02 -5.47
C VAL A 242 -3.90 0.73 -4.44
N TYR A 243 -5.16 0.94 -4.80
CA TYR A 243 -6.14 1.67 -4.01
C TYR A 243 -6.87 0.74 -3.03
N ASP A 244 -7.20 1.26 -1.84
CA ASP A 244 -8.10 0.58 -0.90
C ASP A 244 -9.55 0.70 -1.38
N ASP A 245 -10.50 0.01 -0.72
CA ASP A 245 -11.95 0.10 -1.00
C ASP A 245 -12.50 1.54 -0.90
N LEU A 246 -11.67 2.47 -0.40
CA LEU A 246 -11.98 3.86 -0.16
C LEU A 246 -11.17 4.81 -1.07
N GLY A 247 -10.57 4.30 -2.14
CA GLY A 247 -9.87 5.09 -3.18
C GLY A 247 -8.53 5.70 -2.75
N ILE A 248 -7.90 5.24 -1.66
CA ILE A 248 -6.56 5.71 -1.25
C ILE A 248 -5.49 4.69 -1.58
N VAL A 249 -4.38 5.20 -2.13
CA VAL A 249 -3.15 4.44 -2.37
C VAL A 249 -2.59 3.94 -1.04
N HIS A 250 -2.69 2.63 -0.80
CA HIS A 250 -2.17 1.96 0.40
C HIS A 250 -1.06 0.96 0.07
N ALA A 251 -0.86 0.67 -1.21
CA ALA A 251 0.15 -0.24 -1.71
C ALA A 251 0.53 0.15 -3.14
N CYS A 252 1.57 -0.49 -3.67
CA CYS A 252 1.96 -0.40 -5.08
C CYS A 252 2.32 -1.78 -5.64
N ARG A 253 2.43 -1.83 -6.96
CA ARG A 253 3.14 -2.86 -7.73
C ARG A 253 4.18 -2.18 -8.62
N VAL A 254 5.20 -2.93 -9.04
CA VAL A 254 6.13 -2.50 -10.08
C VAL A 254 5.70 -3.24 -11.35
N HIS A 255 5.56 -2.54 -12.46
CA HIS A 255 5.28 -3.18 -13.74
C HIS A 255 6.49 -4.03 -14.17
N ASP A 256 6.28 -5.21 -14.76
CA ASP A 256 7.36 -6.16 -15.08
C ASP A 256 8.50 -5.55 -15.89
N SER A 257 8.21 -4.84 -16.98
CA SER A 257 9.27 -4.15 -17.76
C SER A 257 10.07 -3.12 -16.95
N VAL A 258 9.44 -2.47 -15.96
CA VAL A 258 10.15 -1.56 -15.03
C VAL A 258 10.95 -2.38 -14.01
N LEU A 259 10.42 -3.51 -13.55
CA LEU A 259 11.12 -4.45 -12.66
C LEU A 259 12.36 -5.05 -13.34
N ASP A 260 12.27 -5.41 -14.62
CA ASP A 260 13.38 -5.88 -15.45
C ASP A 260 14.48 -4.82 -15.56
N LEU A 261 14.09 -3.57 -15.84
CA LEU A 261 15.00 -2.43 -15.88
C LEU A 261 15.72 -2.25 -14.54
N ILE A 262 15.01 -2.17 -13.42
CA ILE A 262 15.65 -1.94 -12.12
C ILE A 262 16.47 -3.15 -11.67
N CYS A 263 16.11 -4.37 -12.06
CA CYS A 263 16.92 -5.57 -11.82
C CYS A 263 18.21 -5.54 -12.64
N HIS A 264 18.14 -5.12 -13.90
CA HIS A 264 19.31 -4.94 -14.76
C HIS A 264 20.26 -3.88 -14.18
N LEU A 265 19.76 -2.67 -13.90
CA LEU A 265 20.55 -1.57 -13.30
C LEU A 265 21.11 -1.96 -11.92
N SER A 266 20.34 -2.66 -11.10
CA SER A 266 20.79 -3.15 -9.79
C SER A 266 21.96 -4.12 -9.90
N ARG A 267 22.02 -4.96 -10.94
CA ARG A 267 23.15 -5.86 -11.20
C ARG A 267 24.39 -5.10 -11.65
N GLU A 268 24.22 -4.12 -12.54
CA GLU A 268 25.33 -3.28 -13.02
C GLU A 268 25.97 -2.47 -11.88
N GLU A 269 25.17 -1.90 -10.99
CA GLU A 269 25.65 -1.13 -9.83
C GLU A 269 26.05 -2.01 -8.63
N ASN A 270 25.90 -3.33 -8.72
CA ASN A 270 26.04 -4.26 -7.59
C ASN A 270 25.27 -3.78 -6.34
N PHE A 271 24.04 -3.32 -6.56
CA PHE A 271 23.18 -2.70 -5.55
C PHE A 271 22.48 -3.73 -4.66
N ALA A 272 21.91 -4.76 -5.28
CA ALA A 272 21.19 -5.87 -4.65
C ALA A 272 21.35 -7.17 -5.44
N ASN A 273 21.48 -8.28 -4.73
CA ASN A 273 21.62 -9.61 -5.30
C ASN A 273 20.35 -10.42 -5.06
N ILE A 274 19.82 -11.00 -6.13
CA ILE A 274 18.60 -11.83 -6.10
C ILE A 274 19.01 -13.28 -6.28
N LEU A 275 18.68 -14.12 -5.30
CA LEU A 275 19.10 -15.51 -5.25
C LEU A 275 17.95 -16.46 -5.60
N ASN A 276 18.09 -17.12 -6.75
CA ASN A 276 17.08 -18.00 -7.34
C ASN A 276 17.55 -19.47 -7.52
N GLY A 277 18.64 -19.90 -6.88
CA GLY A 277 19.09 -21.31 -6.89
C GLY A 277 20.60 -21.52 -7.00
N SER A 278 21.33 -20.60 -7.64
CA SER A 278 22.80 -20.56 -7.60
C SER A 278 23.29 -19.11 -7.61
N MET A 279 24.44 -18.86 -6.99
CA MET A 279 25.11 -17.56 -6.99
C MET A 279 26.36 -17.60 -7.84
N SER A 280 26.50 -16.61 -8.72
CA SER A 280 27.70 -16.34 -9.52
C SER A 280 28.23 -14.92 -9.27
N SER A 281 28.08 -14.39 -8.05
CA SER A 281 28.63 -13.06 -7.73
C SER A 281 29.98 -13.18 -7.01
N GLU A 282 31.05 -12.74 -7.67
CA GLU A 282 32.39 -12.53 -7.07
C GLU A 282 32.47 -11.22 -6.25
N GLY A 283 31.34 -10.50 -6.09
CA GLY A 283 31.27 -9.15 -5.50
C GLY A 283 30.76 -9.10 -4.05
N ILE A 284 30.97 -7.94 -3.42
CA ILE A 284 30.43 -7.62 -2.09
C ILE A 284 28.90 -7.56 -2.15
N VAL A 285 28.23 -8.42 -1.37
CA VAL A 285 26.77 -8.44 -1.25
C VAL A 285 26.32 -7.52 -0.12
N ARG A 286 25.64 -6.41 -0.45
CA ARG A 286 25.08 -5.46 0.54
C ARG A 286 23.60 -5.69 0.83
N ARG A 287 22.84 -6.14 -0.16
CA ARG A 287 21.41 -6.44 -0.06
C ARG A 287 21.14 -7.76 -0.74
N LEU A 288 20.44 -8.64 -0.04
CA LEU A 288 20.19 -10.00 -0.48
C LEU A 288 18.69 -10.28 -0.49
N SER A 289 18.17 -10.64 -1.66
CA SER A 289 16.80 -11.10 -1.80
C SER A 289 16.80 -12.60 -2.06
N LEU A 290 16.16 -13.38 -1.18
CA LEU A 290 16.00 -14.82 -1.34
C LEU A 290 14.62 -15.11 -1.97
N GLN A 291 14.62 -15.51 -3.24
CA GLN A 291 13.43 -15.79 -4.03
C GLN A 291 13.60 -17.16 -4.70
N LYS A 292 13.19 -18.24 -4.06
CA LYS A 292 13.35 -19.58 -4.64
C LYS A 292 12.27 -19.80 -5.70
N ILE A 293 12.67 -19.79 -6.97
CA ILE A 293 11.82 -20.32 -8.03
C ILE A 293 11.87 -21.84 -7.91
N ILE A 294 10.71 -22.49 -7.84
CA ILE A 294 10.60 -23.96 -7.88
C ILE A 294 11.03 -24.39 -9.30
N LYS A 295 12.34 -24.53 -9.52
CA LYS A 295 12.89 -25.35 -10.60
C LYS A 295 13.43 -26.63 -9.97
N GLU A 296 13.25 -27.71 -10.69
CA GLU A 296 13.32 -29.12 -10.30
C GLU A 296 14.51 -29.50 -9.39
N GLU A 297 14.32 -30.61 -8.67
CA GLU A 297 15.03 -31.22 -7.53
C GLU A 297 16.56 -31.45 -7.63
N HIS A 298 17.32 -30.68 -8.40
CA HIS A 298 18.76 -30.89 -8.51
C HIS A 298 19.58 -29.80 -7.80
N GLU A 299 20.18 -30.24 -6.70
CA GLU A 299 21.33 -29.68 -5.97
C GLU A 299 21.12 -28.28 -5.38
N THR A 300 20.56 -28.25 -4.16
CA THR A 300 20.68 -27.12 -3.25
C THR A 300 22.14 -26.93 -2.84
N ALA A 301 22.88 -26.10 -3.57
CA ALA A 301 24.18 -25.61 -3.12
C ALA A 301 23.98 -24.80 -1.82
N SER A 302 24.73 -25.15 -0.77
CA SER A 302 24.72 -24.43 0.50
C SER A 302 25.25 -23.00 0.30
N LEU A 303 24.65 -22.03 1.00
CA LEU A 303 25.05 -20.62 1.01
C LEU A 303 26.42 -20.34 1.66
N GLU A 304 27.17 -21.40 1.97
CA GLU A 304 28.42 -21.37 2.74
C GLU A 304 29.58 -20.70 2.00
N SER A 305 29.45 -20.46 0.69
CA SER A 305 30.50 -19.81 -0.12
C SER A 305 30.49 -18.28 -0.08
N VAL A 306 29.41 -17.63 0.39
CA VAL A 306 29.27 -16.16 0.37
C VAL A 306 29.42 -15.58 1.78
N SER A 307 30.36 -14.64 1.94
CA SER A 307 30.55 -13.94 3.22
C SER A 307 29.35 -13.04 3.55
N MET A 308 28.58 -13.41 4.57
CA MET A 308 27.42 -12.64 5.07
C MET A 308 27.79 -11.42 5.92
N LEU A 309 29.08 -11.19 6.14
CA LEU A 309 29.60 -10.16 7.04
C LEU A 309 29.27 -8.74 6.61
N GLN A 310 29.04 -8.51 5.31
CA GLN A 310 28.80 -7.18 4.73
C GLN A 310 27.33 -6.94 4.36
N VAL A 311 26.45 -7.93 4.54
CA VAL A 311 25.03 -7.84 4.23
C VAL A 311 24.35 -6.90 5.23
N ARG A 312 23.63 -5.90 4.69
CA ARG A 312 22.91 -4.87 5.45
C ARG A 312 21.41 -5.02 5.36
N SER A 313 20.91 -5.66 4.31
CA SER A 313 19.48 -5.92 4.15
C SER A 313 19.24 -7.30 3.58
N ILE A 314 18.26 -7.99 4.15
CA ILE A 314 17.77 -9.26 3.65
C ILE A 314 16.25 -9.25 3.59
N ALA A 315 15.74 -9.65 2.43
CA ALA A 315 14.32 -9.92 2.22
C ALA A 315 14.16 -11.36 1.76
N THR A 316 13.23 -12.08 2.37
CA THR A 316 13.00 -13.48 2.06
C THR A 316 11.54 -13.72 1.78
N PHE A 317 11.30 -14.58 0.78
CA PHE A 317 9.98 -14.90 0.30
C PHE A 317 9.86 -16.41 0.20
N GLU A 318 8.71 -16.97 0.62
CA GLU A 318 8.42 -18.40 0.44
C GLU A 318 8.57 -18.81 -1.03
N PRO A 319 9.12 -20.00 -1.34
CA PRO A 319 9.59 -21.05 -0.43
C PRO A 319 11.10 -20.95 -0.05
N ALA A 320 11.71 -19.76 -0.13
CA ALA A 320 13.16 -19.59 0.03
C ALA A 320 13.65 -19.58 1.48
N ILE A 321 12.76 -19.74 2.47
CA ILE A 321 13.10 -19.59 3.89
C ILE A 321 14.13 -20.62 4.36
N ASP A 322 14.12 -21.82 3.77
CA ASP A 322 15.08 -22.89 4.06
C ASP A 322 16.51 -22.54 3.66
N LEU A 323 16.68 -21.54 2.79
CA LEU A 323 18.00 -21.01 2.39
C LEU A 323 18.53 -19.98 3.39
N MET A 324 17.74 -19.52 4.36
CA MET A 324 18.14 -18.47 5.29
C MET A 324 19.36 -18.89 6.14
N PRO A 325 20.49 -18.17 6.08
CA PRO A 325 21.61 -18.40 6.98
C PRO A 325 21.23 -18.13 8.44
N ARG A 326 22.01 -18.70 9.38
CA ARG A 326 21.88 -18.36 10.80
C ARG A 326 22.04 -16.86 11.03
N PHE A 327 21.24 -16.27 11.92
CA PHE A 327 21.29 -14.82 12.17
C PHE A 327 22.64 -14.36 12.70
N SER A 328 23.32 -15.22 13.47
CA SER A 328 24.70 -15.00 13.93
C SER A 328 25.74 -14.80 12.82
N SER A 329 25.43 -15.17 11.57
CA SER A 329 26.31 -14.92 10.41
C SER A 329 26.34 -13.44 9.97
N PHE A 330 25.33 -12.65 10.37
CA PHE A 330 25.22 -11.26 9.97
C PHE A 330 25.77 -10.32 11.04
N VAL A 331 26.78 -9.53 10.68
CA VAL A 331 27.42 -8.59 11.61
C VAL A 331 26.84 -7.19 11.50
N VAL A 332 26.45 -6.73 10.31
CA VAL A 332 26.05 -5.33 10.04
C VAL A 332 24.62 -5.17 9.52
N LEU A 333 23.77 -6.17 9.75
CA LEU A 333 22.39 -6.21 9.26
C LEU A 333 21.57 -5.06 9.85
N ARG A 334 20.87 -4.33 8.99
CA ARG A 334 19.96 -3.22 9.33
C ARG A 334 18.51 -3.58 9.04
N VAL A 335 18.24 -4.33 7.97
CA VAL A 335 16.89 -4.73 7.58
C VAL A 335 16.81 -6.24 7.47
N LEU A 336 15.88 -6.84 8.23
CA LEU A 336 15.51 -8.24 8.16
C LEU A 336 14.01 -8.33 7.91
N ASN A 337 13.61 -8.76 6.72
CA ASN A 337 12.21 -8.94 6.37
C ASN A 337 11.91 -10.39 5.99
N LEU A 338 11.24 -11.10 6.90
CA LEU A 338 10.76 -12.47 6.76
C LEU A 338 9.23 -12.52 6.67
N SER A 339 8.57 -11.41 6.35
CA SER A 339 7.11 -11.31 6.36
C SER A 339 6.47 -12.30 5.38
N GLY A 340 5.64 -13.19 5.91
CA GLY A 340 4.96 -14.24 5.15
C GLY A 340 5.73 -15.55 5.08
N CYS A 341 6.93 -15.64 5.66
CA CYS A 341 7.72 -16.87 5.72
C CYS A 341 7.48 -17.63 7.02
N TRP A 342 7.17 -18.92 6.92
CA TRP A 342 7.05 -19.81 8.07
C TRP A 342 8.46 -20.33 8.38
N PHE A 343 9.00 -20.00 9.54
CA PHE A 343 10.38 -20.38 9.88
C PHE A 343 10.47 -21.02 11.26
N ASP A 344 11.53 -21.82 11.42
CA ASP A 344 11.79 -22.53 12.66
C ASP A 344 12.13 -21.57 13.81
N LYS A 345 11.50 -21.77 14.96
CA LYS A 345 11.58 -20.90 16.14
C LYS A 345 12.97 -20.89 16.77
N ASP A 346 13.77 -21.91 16.51
CA ASP A 346 15.11 -22.06 17.08
C ASP A 346 16.07 -20.91 16.70
N ASN A 347 15.88 -20.29 15.53
CA ASN A 347 16.69 -19.14 15.09
C ASN A 347 16.37 -17.82 15.83
N LEU A 348 15.22 -17.72 16.51
CA LEU A 348 14.82 -16.51 17.22
C LEU A 348 15.72 -16.20 18.42
N GLY A 349 16.33 -17.23 19.03
CA GLY A 349 17.28 -17.06 20.12
C GLY A 349 18.52 -16.25 19.74
N GLU A 350 18.88 -16.26 18.45
CA GLU A 350 20.02 -15.54 17.89
C GLU A 350 19.72 -14.08 17.53
N LEU A 351 18.45 -13.63 17.56
CA LEU A 351 18.07 -12.24 17.25
C LEU A 351 18.89 -11.23 18.05
N ARG A 352 19.25 -11.56 19.29
CA ARG A 352 20.08 -10.74 20.19
C ARG A 352 21.44 -10.33 19.58
N SER A 353 21.94 -11.07 18.60
CA SER A 353 23.24 -10.82 17.95
C SER A 353 23.18 -9.71 16.89
N LEU A 354 21.99 -9.41 16.35
CA LEU A 354 21.77 -8.44 15.28
C LEU A 354 21.75 -7.00 15.80
N VAL A 355 22.81 -6.58 16.50
CA VAL A 355 22.83 -5.31 17.25
C VAL A 355 22.69 -4.05 16.40
N HIS A 356 22.92 -4.13 15.08
CA HIS A 356 22.73 -3.02 14.15
C HIS A 356 21.35 -2.96 13.49
N LEU A 357 20.44 -3.88 13.84
CA LEU A 357 19.15 -4.01 13.20
C LEU A 357 18.27 -2.78 13.48
N ARG A 358 17.58 -2.34 12.43
CA ARG A 358 16.69 -1.17 12.41
C ARG A 358 15.28 -1.54 11.97
N TYR A 359 15.12 -2.55 11.12
CA TYR A 359 13.83 -3.09 10.71
C TYR A 359 13.80 -4.59 10.95
N LEU A 360 12.81 -5.05 11.70
CA LEU A 360 12.51 -6.46 11.91
C LEU A 360 11.07 -6.75 11.48
N GLY A 361 10.92 -7.37 10.31
CA GLY A 361 9.63 -7.79 9.76
C GLY A 361 9.41 -9.29 9.92
N LEU A 362 8.55 -9.65 10.85
CA LEU A 362 8.11 -11.02 11.18
C LEU A 362 6.59 -11.14 11.04
N SER A 363 5.98 -10.45 10.08
CA SER A 363 4.54 -10.49 9.90
C SER A 363 4.09 -11.82 9.30
N ASN A 364 3.06 -12.47 9.84
CA ASN A 364 2.52 -13.73 9.32
C ASN A 364 3.58 -14.83 9.15
N THR A 365 4.31 -15.12 10.22
CA THR A 365 5.41 -16.11 10.21
C THR A 365 5.12 -17.33 11.09
N GLY A 366 3.90 -17.46 11.62
CA GLY A 366 3.55 -18.51 12.58
C GLY A 366 4.20 -18.32 13.96
N LEU A 367 4.62 -17.09 14.27
CA LEU A 367 5.31 -16.78 15.53
C LEU A 367 4.33 -16.92 16.71
N GLY A 368 4.68 -17.73 17.70
CA GLY A 368 3.89 -17.91 18.92
C GLY A 368 4.24 -16.90 20.02
N GLU A 369 5.51 -16.54 20.14
CA GLU A 369 5.99 -15.57 21.12
C GLU A 369 7.19 -14.80 20.56
N LEU A 370 7.37 -13.56 21.01
CA LEU A 370 8.56 -12.77 20.70
C LEU A 370 9.53 -12.90 21.88
N PRO A 371 10.80 -13.30 21.67
CA PRO A 371 11.73 -13.51 22.78
C PRO A 371 12.16 -12.21 23.46
N GLU A 372 12.45 -12.27 24.77
CA GLU A 372 12.99 -11.15 25.56
C GLU A 372 14.32 -10.58 25.01
N GLY A 373 15.02 -11.36 24.17
CA GLY A 373 16.22 -10.90 23.45
C GLY A 373 15.97 -9.72 22.50
N VAL A 374 14.72 -9.45 22.10
CA VAL A 374 14.38 -8.33 21.22
C VAL A 374 14.79 -6.98 21.81
N GLY A 375 14.73 -6.82 23.14
CA GLY A 375 15.14 -5.57 23.80
C GLY A 375 16.64 -5.25 23.69
N ASN A 376 17.48 -6.17 23.20
CA ASN A 376 18.89 -5.89 22.93
C ASN A 376 19.11 -5.13 21.62
N LEU A 377 18.09 -5.06 20.76
CA LEU A 377 18.14 -4.37 19.46
C LEU A 377 18.00 -2.85 19.62
N GLN A 378 18.96 -2.21 20.28
CA GLN A 378 18.89 -0.80 20.69
C GLN A 378 18.79 0.20 19.51
N PHE A 379 19.09 -0.24 18.29
CA PHE A 379 18.93 0.55 17.06
C PHE A 379 17.62 0.30 16.33
N LEU A 380 16.75 -0.58 16.83
CA LEU A 380 15.51 -0.96 16.16
C LEU A 380 14.58 0.25 16.04
N GLN A 381 14.15 0.53 14.81
CA GLN A 381 13.24 1.62 14.44
C GLN A 381 11.85 1.07 14.08
N VAL A 382 11.78 -0.12 13.49
CA VAL A 382 10.52 -0.75 13.07
C VAL A 382 10.49 -2.20 13.53
N LEU A 383 9.42 -2.56 14.23
CA LEU A 383 9.09 -3.93 14.61
C LEU A 383 7.71 -4.28 14.06
N ASP A 384 7.65 -5.24 13.15
CA ASP A 384 6.40 -5.76 12.61
C ASP A 384 6.26 -7.23 12.94
N VAL A 385 5.41 -7.55 13.91
CA VAL A 385 5.02 -8.93 14.25
C VAL A 385 3.52 -9.13 14.02
N SER A 386 2.91 -8.28 13.18
CA SER A 386 1.48 -8.31 12.87
C SER A 386 1.08 -9.60 12.15
N ARG A 387 -0.20 -9.97 12.22
CA ARG A 387 -0.74 -11.20 11.59
C ARG A 387 -0.14 -12.50 12.12
N ASN A 388 0.45 -12.50 13.31
CA ASN A 388 0.71 -13.73 14.06
C ASN A 388 -0.41 -13.89 15.10
N PRO A 389 -1.35 -14.82 14.90
CA PRO A 389 -2.50 -14.96 15.78
C PRO A 389 -2.13 -15.49 17.16
N ASP A 390 -0.99 -16.17 17.29
CA ASP A 390 -0.62 -16.88 18.51
C ASP A 390 0.18 -16.02 19.50
N ILE A 391 0.67 -14.84 19.08
CA ILE A 391 1.31 -13.90 20.01
C ILE A 391 0.24 -13.25 20.88
N GLU A 392 0.23 -13.60 22.16
CA GLU A 392 -0.72 -13.05 23.13
C GLU A 392 -0.22 -11.76 23.77
N GLU A 393 1.07 -11.73 24.15
CA GLU A 393 1.71 -10.63 24.88
C GLU A 393 3.06 -10.27 24.24
N LEU A 394 3.42 -8.98 24.29
CA LEU A 394 4.75 -8.53 23.91
C LEU A 394 5.68 -8.63 25.14
N PRO A 395 6.95 -9.06 24.97
CA PRO A 395 7.89 -9.15 26.07
C PRO A 395 8.17 -7.76 26.66
N SER A 396 8.40 -7.72 27.98
CA SER A 396 8.61 -6.48 28.74
C SER A 396 9.78 -5.65 28.20
N SER A 397 10.80 -6.33 27.65
CA SER A 397 11.97 -5.71 27.04
C SER A 397 11.70 -4.86 25.80
N VAL A 398 10.54 -4.97 25.14
CA VAL A 398 10.16 -4.07 24.03
C VAL A 398 10.17 -2.60 24.47
N THR A 399 9.83 -2.32 25.73
CA THR A 399 9.86 -0.97 26.32
C THR A 399 11.26 -0.35 26.38
N LYS A 400 12.32 -1.16 26.22
CA LYS A 400 13.72 -0.71 26.18
C LYS A 400 14.13 -0.14 24.82
N LEU A 401 13.32 -0.35 23.77
CA LEU A 401 13.61 0.05 22.40
C LEU A 401 13.35 1.55 22.16
N ARG A 402 14.17 2.42 22.76
CA ARG A 402 13.95 3.88 22.76
C ARG A 402 13.97 4.55 21.38
N ARG A 403 14.46 3.85 20.35
CA ARG A 403 14.49 4.32 18.95
C ARG A 403 13.35 3.79 18.10
N LEU A 404 12.46 2.99 18.67
CA LEU A 404 11.33 2.39 17.97
C LEU A 404 10.35 3.48 17.54
N MET A 405 10.18 3.62 16.23
CA MET A 405 9.29 4.57 15.56
C MET A 405 7.99 3.90 15.12
N CYS A 406 8.02 2.61 14.78
CA CYS A 406 6.88 1.88 14.27
C CYS A 406 6.75 0.51 14.94
N LEU A 407 5.58 0.23 15.50
CA LEU A 407 5.21 -1.06 16.06
C LEU A 407 3.92 -1.58 15.44
N LEU A 408 4.07 -2.56 14.54
CA LEU A 408 2.96 -3.27 13.91
C LEU A 408 2.74 -4.60 14.62
N TYR A 409 1.53 -4.79 15.11
CA TYR A 409 1.14 -5.88 15.99
C TYR A 409 -0.25 -6.41 15.63
N LYS A 410 -0.61 -7.55 16.22
CA LYS A 410 -1.90 -8.20 15.99
C LYS A 410 -3.02 -7.31 16.50
N LYS A 411 -4.08 -7.18 15.68
CA LYS A 411 -5.33 -6.55 16.12
C LYS A 411 -5.93 -7.36 17.27
N ARG A 412 -6.35 -6.69 18.34
CA ARG A 412 -6.94 -7.27 19.54
C ARG A 412 -5.99 -8.10 20.43
N CYS A 413 -4.71 -7.75 20.53
CA CYS A 413 -3.88 -8.30 21.61
C CYS A 413 -4.15 -7.60 22.94
N ASN A 414 -4.30 -8.40 23.98
CA ASN A 414 -4.96 -7.96 25.21
C ASN A 414 -4.05 -7.21 26.18
N ARG A 415 -2.73 -7.30 26.03
CA ARG A 415 -1.79 -6.75 27.03
C ARG A 415 -0.49 -6.25 26.40
N PHE A 416 -0.32 -4.93 26.42
CA PHE A 416 0.99 -4.30 26.27
C PHE A 416 1.70 -4.30 27.64
N PRO A 417 3.03 -4.42 27.67
CA PRO A 417 3.78 -4.28 28.92
C PRO A 417 3.67 -2.85 29.47
N ASP A 418 3.66 -2.72 30.80
CA ASP A 418 3.79 -1.42 31.46
C ASP A 418 5.10 -0.73 31.05
N GLY A 419 5.11 0.60 30.98
CA GLY A 419 6.25 1.37 30.50
C GLY A 419 6.32 1.54 28.99
N ILE A 420 5.21 1.32 28.27
CA ILE A 420 5.10 1.62 26.84
C ILE A 420 5.32 3.12 26.56
N GLY A 421 5.00 3.98 27.53
CA GLY A 421 5.29 5.41 27.47
C GLY A 421 6.78 5.77 27.36
N ASN A 422 7.69 4.83 27.57
CA ASN A 422 9.14 5.02 27.39
C ASN A 422 9.54 5.10 25.90
N LEU A 423 8.67 4.70 24.97
CA LEU A 423 8.92 4.70 23.53
C LEU A 423 8.70 6.10 22.93
N ALA A 424 9.50 7.08 23.37
CA ALA A 424 9.34 8.49 23.00
C ALA A 424 9.53 8.79 21.49
N ALA A 425 10.18 7.89 20.74
CA ALA A 425 10.38 8.00 19.30
C ALA A 425 9.19 7.48 18.46
N MET A 426 8.16 6.90 19.10
CA MET A 426 7.05 6.26 18.40
C MET A 426 6.25 7.24 17.54
N GLU A 427 6.06 6.88 16.28
CA GLU A 427 5.27 7.60 15.27
C GLU A 427 4.07 6.77 14.79
N GLU A 428 4.19 5.45 14.73
CA GLU A 428 3.13 4.57 14.29
C GLU A 428 2.97 3.38 15.23
N LEU A 429 1.78 3.27 15.82
CA LEU A 429 1.42 2.16 16.68
C LEU A 429 0.16 1.52 16.13
N SER A 430 0.25 0.24 15.78
CA SER A 430 -0.96 -0.54 15.43
C SER A 430 -1.92 -0.69 16.62
N SER A 431 -3.01 -1.47 16.46
CA SER A 431 -4.08 -1.58 17.45
C SER A 431 -3.58 -1.99 18.84
N ILE A 432 -3.96 -1.22 19.87
CA ILE A 432 -3.74 -1.54 21.28
C ILE A 432 -5.06 -1.64 22.03
N HIS A 433 -5.13 -2.45 23.08
CA HIS A 433 -6.27 -2.42 24.00
C HIS A 433 -6.13 -1.29 25.02
N GLY A 434 -7.14 -0.43 25.08
CA GLY A 434 -7.25 0.68 26.02
C GLY A 434 -7.89 0.33 27.36
N ASP A 435 -8.02 -0.95 27.71
CA ASP A 435 -8.70 -1.37 28.94
C ASP A 435 -7.86 -1.10 30.23
N SER A 436 -6.57 -0.76 30.08
CA SER A 436 -5.71 -0.35 31.20
C SER A 436 -5.54 1.17 31.27
N LEU A 437 -5.89 1.74 32.42
CA LEU A 437 -5.73 3.17 32.68
C LEU A 437 -4.26 3.61 32.65
N SER A 438 -3.31 2.78 33.09
CA SER A 438 -1.87 3.09 33.04
C SER A 438 -1.44 3.26 31.59
N ILE A 439 -1.76 2.30 30.73
CA ILE A 439 -1.44 2.30 29.31
C ILE A 439 -2.03 3.55 28.64
N VAL A 440 -3.33 3.84 28.85
CA VAL A 440 -3.97 5.00 28.23
C VAL A 440 -3.30 6.32 28.66
N LYS A 441 -2.90 6.46 29.92
CA LYS A 441 -2.15 7.64 30.40
C LYS A 441 -0.76 7.72 29.79
N GLU A 442 -0.05 6.59 29.70
CA GLU A 442 1.30 6.52 29.14
C GLU A 442 1.36 6.89 27.65
N LEU A 443 0.26 6.71 26.90
CA LEU A 443 0.18 7.16 25.51
C LEU A 443 0.46 8.66 25.35
N GLY A 444 0.08 9.49 26.32
CA GLY A 444 0.35 10.94 26.29
C GLY A 444 1.85 11.27 26.20
N ASN A 445 2.72 10.37 26.65
CA ASN A 445 4.17 10.54 26.56
C ASN A 445 4.71 10.42 25.12
N MET A 446 3.95 9.80 24.20
CA MET A 446 4.35 9.57 22.81
C MET A 446 4.05 10.78 21.92
N ARG A 447 4.76 11.89 22.17
CA ARG A 447 4.50 13.18 21.51
C ARG A 447 4.74 13.19 19.99
N ARG A 448 5.51 12.22 19.48
CA ARG A 448 5.79 12.03 18.05
C ARG A 448 4.75 11.15 17.34
N MET A 449 3.76 10.63 18.08
CA MET A 449 2.74 9.77 17.53
C MET A 449 2.02 10.47 16.37
N ARG A 450 1.97 9.79 15.24
CA ARG A 450 1.34 10.25 14.00
C ARG A 450 0.10 9.41 13.69
N LYS A 451 0.17 8.10 13.92
CA LYS A 451 -0.90 7.17 13.58
C LYS A 451 -1.04 6.11 14.66
N PHE A 452 -2.24 5.99 15.21
CA PHE A 452 -2.52 4.88 16.12
C PHE A 452 -3.96 4.40 16.10
N GLU A 453 -4.13 3.16 16.56
CA GLU A 453 -5.41 2.48 16.71
C GLU A 453 -5.55 2.02 18.15
N ILE A 454 -6.69 2.31 18.79
CA ILE A 454 -6.98 1.91 20.17
C ILE A 454 -8.38 1.28 20.27
N GLU A 455 -8.46 0.10 20.86
CA GLU A 455 -9.69 -0.68 21.02
C GLU A 455 -10.05 -0.74 22.52
N PHE A 456 -11.31 -0.42 22.85
CA PHE A 456 -11.85 -0.56 24.19
C PHE A 456 -12.93 -1.63 24.20
N ARG A 457 -12.80 -2.62 25.08
CA ARG A 457 -13.93 -3.54 25.35
C ARG A 457 -15.02 -2.81 26.11
N HIS A 458 -14.60 -2.03 27.11
CA HIS A 458 -15.49 -1.19 27.89
C HIS A 458 -14.84 0.17 28.19
N LEU A 459 -15.42 1.24 27.64
CA LEU A 459 -14.96 2.61 27.89
C LEU A 459 -15.70 3.22 29.10
N SER A 460 -15.06 3.18 30.26
CA SER A 460 -15.49 3.91 31.46
C SER A 460 -15.27 5.42 31.29
N LEU A 461 -15.90 6.24 32.14
CA LEU A 461 -15.68 7.70 32.13
C LEU A 461 -14.21 8.04 32.44
N GLU A 462 -13.58 7.34 33.38
CA GLU A 462 -12.18 7.54 33.75
C GLU A 462 -11.21 7.25 32.58
N LEU A 463 -11.48 6.19 31.82
CA LEU A 463 -10.70 5.86 30.62
C LEU A 463 -10.90 6.89 29.51
N GLU A 464 -12.12 7.38 29.31
CA GLU A 464 -12.41 8.45 28.34
C GLU A 464 -11.70 9.76 28.72
N GLU A 465 -11.70 10.13 30.00
CA GLU A 465 -10.97 11.31 30.50
C GLU A 465 -9.46 11.18 30.32
N ALA A 466 -8.90 10.00 30.64
CA ALA A 466 -7.49 9.72 30.41
C ALA A 466 -7.13 9.77 28.92
N LEU A 467 -7.98 9.20 28.04
CA LEU A 467 -7.77 9.22 26.60
C LEU A 467 -7.77 10.66 26.06
N VAL A 468 -8.74 11.48 26.47
CA VAL A 468 -8.81 12.90 26.09
C VAL A 468 -7.55 13.65 26.51
N LYS A 469 -7.08 13.42 27.74
CA LYS A 469 -5.85 14.03 28.23
C LYS A 469 -4.64 13.62 27.39
N SER A 470 -4.45 12.32 27.17
CA SER A 470 -3.34 11.79 26.38
C SER A 470 -3.36 12.29 24.94
N LEU A 471 -4.53 12.30 24.30
CA LEU A 471 -4.71 12.86 22.96
C LEU A 471 -4.39 14.37 22.88
N GLY A 472 -4.63 15.11 23.97
CA GLY A 472 -4.27 16.52 24.07
C GLY A 472 -2.76 16.78 24.14
N GLU A 473 -1.97 15.79 24.55
CA GLU A 473 -0.50 15.87 24.61
C GLU A 473 0.18 15.52 23.28
N MET A 474 -0.56 14.91 22.34
CA MET A 474 -0.05 14.45 21.04
C MET A 474 -0.30 15.49 19.93
N SER A 475 0.71 16.34 19.66
CA SER A 475 0.60 17.41 18.67
C SER A 475 0.69 16.95 17.20
N ASN A 476 1.26 15.77 16.95
CA ASN A 476 1.65 15.32 15.61
C ASN A 476 0.69 14.29 15.01
N VAL A 477 -0.42 14.00 15.70
CA VAL A 477 -1.36 12.95 15.30
C VAL A 477 -2.09 13.34 14.02
N GLN A 478 -2.05 12.43 13.05
CA GLN A 478 -2.67 12.56 11.74
C GLN A 478 -3.79 11.54 11.54
N SER A 479 -3.72 10.38 12.18
CA SER A 479 -4.73 9.34 12.02
C SER A 479 -5.02 8.67 13.36
N VAL A 480 -6.27 8.76 13.80
CA VAL A 480 -6.77 8.11 15.01
C VAL A 480 -7.89 7.15 14.64
N THR A 481 -7.72 5.90 15.02
CA THR A 481 -8.80 4.90 14.96
C THR A 481 -9.17 4.50 16.39
N ILE A 482 -10.43 4.67 16.78
CA ILE A 482 -10.92 4.23 18.09
C ILE A 482 -11.99 3.15 17.88
N GLY A 483 -11.78 1.96 18.43
CA GLY A 483 -12.73 0.86 18.46
C GLY A 483 -13.41 0.76 19.82
N ILE A 484 -14.72 0.51 19.83
CA ILE A 484 -15.47 0.27 21.07
C ILE A 484 -16.42 -0.90 20.81
N ASP A 485 -16.30 -1.97 21.61
CA ASP A 485 -17.17 -3.16 21.46
C ASP A 485 -18.62 -2.86 21.91
N SER A 486 -18.80 -1.92 22.84
CA SER A 486 -20.11 -1.46 23.27
C SER A 486 -20.80 -0.60 22.21
N ARG A 487 -21.84 -1.15 21.57
CA ARG A 487 -22.61 -0.50 20.51
C ARG A 487 -23.39 0.76 20.93
N SER A 488 -23.52 1.08 22.22
CA SER A 488 -24.37 2.18 22.71
C SER A 488 -23.63 3.34 23.38
N LYS A 489 -22.33 3.22 23.66
CA LYS A 489 -21.58 4.25 24.38
C LYS A 489 -21.42 5.51 23.51
N MET A 490 -21.73 6.66 24.09
CA MET A 490 -21.43 7.98 23.53
C MET A 490 -20.08 8.47 24.05
N MET A 491 -19.33 9.16 23.18
CA MET A 491 -17.98 9.68 23.38
C MET A 491 -18.00 11.19 23.58
N ASP A 492 -18.92 11.68 24.41
CA ASP A 492 -19.19 13.12 24.52
C ASP A 492 -18.03 13.89 25.14
N LEU A 493 -17.23 13.29 26.03
CA LEU A 493 -16.05 13.96 26.57
C LEU A 493 -15.00 14.14 25.48
N LEU A 494 -14.79 13.13 24.63
CA LEU A 494 -13.93 13.27 23.45
C LEU A 494 -14.47 14.37 22.52
N GLY A 495 -15.77 14.40 22.27
CA GLY A 495 -16.39 15.38 21.37
C GLY A 495 -16.30 16.82 21.88
N GLU A 496 -16.35 17.04 23.19
CA GLU A 496 -16.42 18.38 23.78
C GLU A 496 -15.09 18.89 24.36
N LYS A 497 -14.19 18.02 24.84
CA LYS A 497 -12.94 18.41 25.51
C LYS A 497 -11.68 18.24 24.66
N TRP A 498 -11.66 17.31 23.71
CA TRP A 498 -10.47 17.13 22.86
C TRP A 498 -10.39 18.23 21.80
N VAL A 499 -9.19 18.79 21.63
CA VAL A 499 -8.86 19.74 20.57
C VAL A 499 -7.88 19.06 19.62
N PRO A 500 -8.33 18.52 18.49
CA PRO A 500 -7.45 17.82 17.58
C PRO A 500 -6.41 18.76 16.95
N PRO A 501 -5.19 18.28 16.67
CA PRO A 501 -4.18 19.09 15.98
C PRO A 501 -4.61 19.41 14.54
N ARG A 502 -4.10 20.51 13.99
CA ARG A 502 -4.38 20.93 12.60
C ARG A 502 -3.96 19.90 11.54
N GLY A 503 -2.98 19.07 11.89
CA GLY A 503 -2.48 17.98 11.05
C GLY A 503 -3.39 16.74 11.04
N LEU A 504 -4.50 16.71 11.77
CA LEU A 504 -5.40 15.56 11.79
C LEU A 504 -6.02 15.34 10.39
N ARG A 505 -5.67 14.21 9.78
CA ARG A 505 -6.17 13.76 8.47
C ARG A 505 -7.33 12.79 8.61
N GLN A 506 -7.35 11.94 9.63
CA GLN A 506 -8.31 10.85 9.74
C GLN A 506 -8.78 10.63 11.19
N LEU A 507 -10.10 10.58 11.37
CA LEU A 507 -10.74 10.10 12.61
C LEU A 507 -11.74 9.01 12.26
N LYS A 508 -11.47 7.78 12.72
CA LYS A 508 -12.20 6.58 12.30
C LYS A 508 -12.58 5.67 13.47
N SER A 509 -13.48 4.75 13.16
CA SER A 509 -13.78 3.56 13.97
C SER A 509 -13.48 2.31 13.16
N HIS A 510 -13.36 1.16 13.82
CA HIS A 510 -13.10 -0.12 13.16
C HIS A 510 -14.25 -0.55 12.25
N GLY A 511 -13.88 -1.15 11.11
CA GLY A 511 -14.82 -1.66 10.11
C GLY A 511 -15.77 -0.58 9.62
N GLN A 512 -17.05 -0.91 9.52
CA GLN A 512 -18.11 0.06 9.19
C GLN A 512 -18.74 0.71 10.45
N GLY A 513 -18.08 0.60 11.60
CA GLY A 513 -18.53 1.26 12.83
C GLY A 513 -18.28 2.78 12.79
N VAL A 514 -18.85 3.50 13.76
CA VAL A 514 -18.68 4.94 13.91
C VAL A 514 -18.48 5.33 15.37
N LEU A 515 -17.77 6.44 15.60
CA LEU A 515 -17.66 7.05 16.92
C LEU A 515 -18.93 7.83 17.23
N LYS A 516 -19.67 7.43 18.26
CA LYS A 516 -20.99 8.01 18.55
C LYS A 516 -20.90 9.19 19.50
N PHE A 517 -21.58 10.28 19.17
CA PHE A 517 -21.68 11.49 19.96
C PHE A 517 -23.15 11.89 20.11
N SER A 518 -23.49 12.52 21.23
CA SER A 518 -24.81 13.09 21.47
C SER A 518 -25.09 14.29 20.54
N ARG A 519 -24.05 15.04 20.18
CA ARG A 519 -24.08 16.19 19.26
C ARG A 519 -22.85 16.16 18.38
N LEU A 520 -22.85 16.91 17.28
CA LEU A 520 -21.65 17.08 16.47
C LEU A 520 -20.49 17.61 17.34
N PRO A 521 -19.28 17.02 17.27
CA PRO A 521 -18.16 17.41 18.13
C PRO A 521 -17.87 18.91 18.12
N ALA A 522 -17.49 19.46 19.27
CA ALA A 522 -17.26 20.88 19.47
C ALA A 522 -16.16 21.44 18.55
N TRP A 523 -15.13 20.66 18.23
CA TRP A 523 -14.07 21.06 17.32
C TRP A 523 -14.54 21.21 15.86
N ILE A 524 -15.61 20.51 15.43
CA ILE A 524 -16.27 20.77 14.13
C ILE A 524 -17.23 21.96 14.24
N ARG A 525 -18.04 22.03 15.31
CA ARG A 525 -19.04 23.11 15.48
C ARG A 525 -18.43 24.48 15.69
N LYS A 526 -17.38 24.59 16.51
CA LYS A 526 -16.79 25.85 16.95
C LYS A 526 -15.67 26.30 16.01
N ASN A 527 -14.83 25.37 15.54
CA ASN A 527 -13.58 25.70 14.81
C ASN A 527 -13.36 24.80 13.57
N PRO A 528 -14.29 24.76 12.60
CA PRO A 528 -14.16 23.89 11.42
C PRO A 528 -12.90 24.19 10.59
N SER A 529 -12.40 25.43 10.62
CA SER A 529 -11.16 25.83 9.93
C SER A 529 -9.89 25.16 10.47
N GLN A 530 -9.89 24.69 11.71
CA GLN A 530 -8.76 23.91 12.25
C GLN A 530 -8.70 22.51 11.62
N MET A 531 -9.81 22.00 11.09
CA MET A 531 -9.91 20.69 10.45
C MET A 531 -9.67 20.78 8.94
N SER A 532 -8.72 21.62 8.52
CA SER A 532 -8.43 21.88 7.11
C SER A 532 -7.81 20.69 6.39
N GLN A 533 -7.16 19.78 7.12
CA GLN A 533 -6.51 18.59 6.57
C GLN A 533 -7.35 17.31 6.74
N LEU A 534 -8.52 17.41 7.39
CA LEU A 534 -9.35 16.26 7.71
C LEU A 534 -9.97 15.69 6.43
N SER A 535 -9.44 14.54 5.99
CA SER A 535 -9.82 13.88 4.75
C SER A 535 -10.77 12.71 4.95
N ARG A 536 -10.75 12.06 6.13
CA ARG A 536 -11.64 10.94 6.44
C ARG A 536 -12.27 11.09 7.82
N LEU A 537 -13.59 10.99 7.88
CA LEU A 537 -14.36 11.11 9.12
C LEU A 537 -15.46 10.06 9.22
N ASN A 538 -15.40 9.21 10.25
CA ASN A 538 -16.42 8.21 10.57
C ASN A 538 -17.06 8.48 11.94
N ILE A 539 -18.21 9.15 11.95
CA ILE A 539 -18.88 9.54 13.19
C ILE A 539 -20.38 9.22 13.17
N GLY A 540 -20.93 8.98 14.34
CA GLY A 540 -22.35 8.86 14.58
C GLY A 540 -22.81 10.02 15.45
N VAL A 541 -23.90 10.68 15.09
CA VAL A 541 -24.52 11.71 15.92
C VAL A 541 -25.92 11.28 16.28
N LYS A 542 -26.30 11.42 17.55
CA LYS A 542 -27.65 11.03 18.03
C LYS A 542 -28.74 11.71 17.20
N GLU A 543 -28.59 13.00 16.95
CA GLU A 543 -29.49 13.74 16.06
C GLU A 543 -28.68 14.60 15.10
N VAL A 544 -28.79 14.33 13.79
CA VAL A 544 -28.14 15.14 12.75
C VAL A 544 -29.10 16.24 12.29
N GLN A 545 -28.67 17.49 12.41
CA GLN A 545 -29.41 18.66 11.97
C GLN A 545 -28.85 19.22 10.64
N GLN A 546 -29.64 20.07 9.97
CA GLN A 546 -29.22 20.71 8.72
C GLN A 546 -27.94 21.56 8.89
N VAL A 547 -27.77 22.18 10.06
CA VAL A 547 -26.56 22.96 10.40
C VAL A 547 -25.32 22.07 10.44
N ASP A 548 -25.44 20.83 10.93
CA ASP A 548 -24.34 19.89 11.02
C ASP A 548 -23.84 19.48 9.62
N LEU A 549 -24.76 19.18 8.69
CA LEU A 549 -24.40 18.92 7.30
C LEU A 549 -23.72 20.12 6.64
N GLY A 550 -24.20 21.34 6.92
CA GLY A 550 -23.58 22.57 6.42
C GLY A 550 -22.16 22.80 6.96
N LEU A 551 -21.86 22.37 8.19
CA LEU A 551 -20.51 22.43 8.77
C LEU A 551 -19.59 21.38 8.13
N LEU A 552 -20.06 20.12 8.06
CA LEU A 552 -19.30 19.03 7.44
C LEU A 552 -19.03 19.29 5.96
N GLY A 553 -20.01 19.83 5.23
CA GLY A 553 -19.89 20.15 3.81
C GLY A 553 -18.92 21.29 3.51
N ARG A 554 -18.49 22.08 4.50
CA ARG A 554 -17.51 23.16 4.35
C ARG A 554 -16.07 22.71 4.63
N LEU A 555 -15.85 21.47 5.05
CA LEU A 555 -14.51 20.94 5.30
C LEU A 555 -13.77 20.79 3.96
N PRO A 556 -12.61 21.47 3.78
CA PRO A 556 -12.01 21.65 2.45
C PRO A 556 -11.31 20.40 1.91
N ALA A 557 -10.79 19.53 2.79
CA ALA A 557 -10.06 18.33 2.40
C ALA A 557 -10.88 17.03 2.56
N LEU A 558 -12.16 17.12 2.95
CA LEU A 558 -12.96 15.94 3.26
C LEU A 558 -13.25 15.12 1.99
N HIS A 559 -12.67 13.92 1.91
CA HIS A 559 -12.82 12.97 0.82
C HIS A 559 -13.79 11.83 1.16
N THR A 560 -13.74 11.33 2.40
CA THR A 560 -14.60 10.23 2.87
C THR A 560 -15.39 10.67 4.09
N LEU A 561 -16.72 10.58 4.01
CA LEU A 561 -17.62 10.81 5.12
C LEU A 561 -18.49 9.58 5.36
N VAL A 562 -18.39 9.00 6.56
CA VAL A 562 -19.35 8.01 7.07
C VAL A 562 -20.08 8.64 8.25
N LEU A 563 -21.34 8.97 8.05
CA LEU A 563 -22.19 9.63 9.04
C LEU A 563 -23.34 8.71 9.44
N GLN A 564 -23.42 8.33 10.71
CA GLN A 564 -24.58 7.65 11.27
C GLN A 564 -25.46 8.64 12.03
N SER A 565 -26.78 8.50 11.91
CA SER A 565 -27.77 9.25 12.68
C SER A 565 -28.78 8.32 13.34
N LEU A 566 -29.09 8.55 14.63
CA LEU A 566 -30.23 7.86 15.25
C LEU A 566 -31.56 8.56 14.92
N ARG A 567 -31.53 9.89 14.78
CA ARG A 567 -32.69 10.75 14.48
C ARG A 567 -32.30 11.87 13.54
N HIS A 568 -33.13 12.16 12.55
CA HIS A 568 -33.00 13.40 11.79
C HIS A 568 -34.36 13.81 11.22
N GLY A 569 -34.54 15.12 11.10
CA GLY A 569 -35.60 15.71 10.28
C GLY A 569 -35.25 15.66 8.79
N PRO A 570 -35.96 16.41 7.94
CA PRO A 570 -35.59 16.58 6.53
C PRO A 570 -34.19 17.20 6.43
N LEU A 571 -33.31 16.56 5.67
CA LEU A 571 -31.95 17.01 5.40
C LEU A 571 -31.79 17.34 3.92
N LEU A 572 -31.16 18.48 3.62
CA LEU A 572 -30.83 18.92 2.27
C LEU A 572 -29.31 18.97 2.09
N VAL A 573 -28.79 18.18 1.16
CA VAL A 573 -27.40 18.28 0.70
C VAL A 573 -27.36 19.31 -0.42
N LYS A 574 -26.74 20.46 -0.13
CA LYS A 574 -26.65 21.60 -1.06
C LYS A 574 -25.54 21.40 -2.10
N ALA A 575 -25.68 22.08 -3.23
CA ALA A 575 -24.72 22.06 -4.34
C ALA A 575 -23.33 22.64 -3.97
N ASP A 576 -23.27 23.56 -3.02
CA ASP A 576 -22.04 24.24 -2.61
C ASP A 576 -21.19 23.48 -1.58
N GLY A 577 -21.76 22.43 -0.98
CA GLY A 577 -21.13 21.59 0.03
C GLY A 577 -20.45 20.35 -0.52
N PHE A 578 -19.53 19.77 0.27
CA PHE A 578 -18.88 18.48 0.01
C PHE A 578 -18.09 18.43 -1.32
N ARG A 579 -17.39 19.51 -1.65
CA ARG A 579 -16.71 19.69 -2.96
C ARG A 579 -15.63 18.66 -3.28
N CYS A 580 -15.04 18.05 -2.25
CA CYS A 580 -13.94 17.08 -2.40
C CYS A 580 -14.37 15.65 -2.07
N VAL A 581 -15.62 15.42 -1.65
CA VAL A 581 -16.08 14.10 -1.20
C VAL A 581 -16.21 13.17 -2.39
N THR A 582 -15.48 12.07 -2.35
CA THR A 582 -15.57 10.94 -3.29
C THR A 582 -16.46 9.82 -2.74
N ILE A 583 -16.52 9.68 -1.41
CA ILE A 583 -17.32 8.65 -0.74
C ILE A 583 -18.21 9.29 0.33
N PHE A 584 -19.52 9.23 0.08
CA PHE A 584 -20.54 9.72 1.00
C PHE A 584 -21.41 8.55 1.50
N SER A 585 -21.32 8.23 2.78
CA SER A 585 -22.13 7.18 3.41
C SER A 585 -22.96 7.78 4.54
N PHE A 586 -24.28 7.71 4.42
CA PHE A 586 -25.22 8.18 5.44
C PHE A 586 -26.14 7.05 5.90
N TRP A 587 -26.05 6.73 7.19
CA TRP A 587 -26.81 5.64 7.81
C TRP A 587 -27.79 6.21 8.82
N SER A 588 -29.06 5.85 8.72
CA SER A 588 -30.10 6.37 9.60
C SER A 588 -31.02 5.26 10.11
N ASN A 589 -31.45 5.39 11.35
CA ASN A 589 -32.56 4.60 11.91
C ASN A 589 -33.89 5.40 11.93
N SER A 590 -33.90 6.59 11.32
CA SER A 590 -35.03 7.53 11.31
C SER A 590 -35.70 7.55 9.92
N PRO A 591 -37.02 7.71 9.83
CA PRO A 591 -37.74 7.82 8.55
C PRO A 591 -37.55 9.19 7.86
N GLY A 592 -36.59 10.01 8.31
CA GLY A 592 -36.35 11.33 7.75
C GLY A 592 -35.89 11.25 6.29
N GLN A 593 -36.26 12.24 5.49
CA GLN A 593 -35.81 12.35 4.10
C GLN A 593 -34.44 13.03 4.01
N VAL A 594 -33.61 12.55 3.10
CA VAL A 594 -32.35 13.20 2.68
C VAL A 594 -32.51 13.55 1.20
N VAL A 595 -32.53 14.84 0.90
CA VAL A 595 -32.73 15.39 -0.45
C VAL A 595 -31.40 15.95 -0.95
N PHE A 596 -31.07 15.64 -2.20
CA PHE A 596 -29.87 16.17 -2.87
C PHE A 596 -30.28 17.24 -3.86
N GLN A 597 -29.73 18.44 -3.70
CA GLN A 597 -29.91 19.51 -4.68
C GLN A 597 -29.15 19.16 -5.97
N PRO A 598 -29.65 19.51 -7.17
CA PRO A 598 -28.87 19.38 -8.40
C PRO A 598 -27.49 20.02 -8.26
N GLY A 599 -26.43 19.28 -8.62
CA GLY A 599 -25.04 19.70 -8.46
C GLY A 599 -24.41 19.42 -7.09
N ALA A 600 -25.13 18.83 -6.14
CA ALA A 600 -24.56 18.32 -4.89
C ALA A 600 -23.55 17.20 -5.14
N LEU A 601 -22.53 17.11 -4.27
CA LEU A 601 -21.51 16.07 -4.31
C LEU A 601 -20.80 15.95 -5.68
N PRO A 602 -20.16 17.03 -6.18
CA PRO A 602 -19.69 17.11 -7.57
C PRO A 602 -18.59 16.11 -7.95
N LYS A 603 -17.87 15.54 -6.97
CA LYS A 603 -16.78 14.58 -7.17
C LYS A 603 -17.09 13.18 -6.63
N VAL A 604 -18.35 12.90 -6.29
CA VAL A 604 -18.68 11.65 -5.62
C VAL A 604 -18.64 10.48 -6.59
N GLU A 605 -17.92 9.44 -6.18
CA GLU A 605 -17.82 8.17 -6.89
C GLU A 605 -18.75 7.13 -6.27
N THR A 606 -18.97 7.22 -4.95
CA THR A 606 -19.81 6.27 -4.21
C THR A 606 -20.72 6.97 -3.21
N VAL A 607 -22.03 6.74 -3.34
CA VAL A 607 -23.06 7.18 -2.38
C VAL A 607 -23.73 5.95 -1.77
N VAL A 608 -23.69 5.85 -0.44
CA VAL A 608 -24.35 4.77 0.31
C VAL A 608 -25.37 5.38 1.27
N LEU A 609 -26.65 5.09 1.03
CA LEU A 609 -27.74 5.44 1.93
C LEU A 609 -28.31 4.16 2.55
N ARG A 610 -28.22 4.03 3.87
CA ARG A 610 -28.82 2.90 4.59
C ARG A 610 -29.86 3.41 5.57
N GLN A 611 -31.10 2.96 5.40
CA GLN A 611 -32.16 3.14 6.38
C GLN A 611 -32.49 1.79 6.99
N ARG A 612 -32.37 1.68 8.32
CA ARG A 612 -32.83 0.51 9.06
C ARG A 612 -34.25 0.80 9.54
N TRP A 613 -35.21 0.10 8.94
CA TRP A 613 -36.61 0.08 9.37
C TRP A 613 -36.78 -0.84 10.57
#